data_AF-A0A1R1PNG5-F1
#
_entry.id   AF-A0A1R1PNG5-F1
#
_cell.length_a   1.000
_cell.length_b   1.000
_cell.length_c   1.000
_cell.angle_alpha   90.00
_cell.angle_beta   90.00
_cell.angle_gamma   90.00
#
_symmetry.space_group_name_H-M   'P 1'
#
loop_
_entity.id
_entity.type
_entity.pdbx_description
1 polymer ?
#
loop_
_entity_poly.entity_id
_entity_poly.type
_entity_poly.pdbx_seq_one_letter_code
_entity_poly.pdbx_strand_id
1 'polypeptide(L)' 'MYSLLPYINLELSMKEVYGASYVSLHVRVSNFAAIKLYRDSLKFSVDHTEAKYYADGEDAYYMKLIL' A
#
# COMPACT_ATOMS: atom_id res chain seq x y z
N MET A 1 19.52 -26.26 -9.08
CA MET A 1 20.13 -25.63 -7.91
C MET A 1 20.39 -24.16 -8.23
N TYR A 2 19.34 -23.33 -8.15
CA TYR A 2 19.39 -21.88 -8.05
C TYR A 2 18.53 -21.58 -6.82
N SER A 3 19.14 -21.50 -5.64
CA SER A 3 19.67 -20.27 -5.04
C SER A 3 18.55 -19.43 -4.41
N LEU A 4 18.35 -19.69 -3.12
CA LEU A 4 18.13 -18.72 -2.05
C LEU A 4 16.83 -17.89 -2.07
N LEU A 5 15.88 -18.40 -1.29
CA LEU A 5 14.96 -17.71 -0.39
C LEU A 5 14.00 -16.70 -1.03
N PRO A 6 12.67 -16.91 -0.92
CA PRO A 6 11.72 -15.96 -1.43
C PRO A 6 11.89 -14.69 -0.60
N TYR A 7 12.39 -13.63 -1.23
CA TYR A 7 11.89 -12.31 -0.91
C TYR A 7 10.37 -12.43 -1.07
N ILE A 8 9.68 -12.65 0.05
CA ILE A 8 8.23 -12.57 0.13
C ILE A 8 7.91 -11.11 -0.19
N ASN A 9 7.76 -10.84 -1.48
CA ASN A 9 6.97 -9.72 -1.96
C ASN A 9 5.55 -10.07 -1.51
N LEU A 10 5.14 -9.49 -0.38
CA LEU A 10 3.85 -9.73 0.25
C LEU A 10 2.72 -9.52 -0.77
N GLU A 11 2.92 -8.60 -1.71
CA GLU A 11 2.06 -8.33 -2.85
C GLU A 11 1.91 -9.52 -3.82
N LEU A 12 2.98 -10.25 -4.12
CA LEU A 12 2.92 -11.46 -4.95
C LEU A 12 2.20 -12.58 -4.22
N SER A 13 2.43 -12.75 -2.91
CA SER A 13 1.71 -13.73 -2.10
C SER A 13 0.21 -13.45 -2.04
N MET A 14 -0.21 -12.18 -1.99
CA MET A 14 -1.63 -11.81 -2.03
C MET A 14 -2.29 -12.19 -3.36
N LYS A 15 -1.59 -12.04 -4.48
CA LYS A 15 -2.07 -12.47 -5.80
C LYS A 15 -2.10 -14.00 -5.93
N GLU A 16 -1.01 -14.66 -5.56
CA GLU A 16 -0.83 -16.11 -5.79
C GLU A 16 -1.69 -16.97 -4.87
N VAL A 17 -1.90 -16.55 -3.62
CA VAL A 17 -2.66 -17.34 -2.63
C VAL A 17 -4.14 -16.98 -2.63
N TYR A 18 -4.48 -15.69 -2.79
CA TYR A 18 -5.85 -15.21 -2.64
C TYR A 18 -6.48 -14.71 -3.95
N GLY A 19 -5.74 -14.68 -5.06
CA GLY A 19 -6.24 -14.14 -6.32
C GLY A 19 -6.56 -12.64 -6.25
N ALA A 20 -5.93 -11.91 -5.33
CA ALA A 20 -6.22 -10.49 -5.13
C ALA A 20 -5.87 -9.68 -6.39
N SER A 21 -6.79 -8.82 -6.84
CA SER A 21 -6.57 -7.96 -8.00
C SER A 21 -5.81 -6.67 -7.65
N TYR A 22 -5.84 -6.28 -6.38
CA TYR A 22 -5.12 -5.12 -5.87
C TYR A 22 -4.93 -5.24 -4.36
N VAL A 23 -3.97 -4.47 -3.83
CA VAL A 23 -3.79 -4.22 -2.39
C VAL A 23 -4.09 -2.76 -2.12
N SER A 24 -4.70 -2.47 -0.97
CA SER A 24 -4.96 -1.09 -0.55
C SER A 24 -4.52 -0.81 0.89
N LEU A 25 -4.25 0.45 1.19
CA LEU A 25 -3.90 0.94 2.51
C LEU A 25 -4.38 2.38 2.73
N HIS A 26 -4.38 2.81 3.99
CA HIS A 26 -4.66 4.19 4.39
C HIS A 26 -3.41 4.82 5.00
N VAL A 27 -3.11 6.06 4.63
CA VAL A 27 -1.99 6.82 5.20
C VAL A 27 -2.43 8.25 5.54
N ARG A 28 -2.03 8.73 6.73
CA ARG A 28 -2.20 10.13 7.16
C ARG A 28 -1.68 11.10 6.11
N VAL A 29 -2.44 12.15 5.81
CA VAL A 29 -2.04 13.18 4.84
C VAL A 29 -0.76 13.89 5.28
N SER A 30 -0.56 14.04 6.59
CA SER A 30 0.63 14.64 7.19
C SER A 30 1.86 13.73 7.18
N ASN A 31 1.73 12.42 6.92
CA ASN A 31 2.85 11.49 6.98
C ASN A 31 3.60 11.42 5.64
N PHE A 32 4.34 12.48 5.34
CA PHE A 32 5.09 12.63 4.08
C PHE A 32 6.13 11.52 3.85
N ALA A 33 6.74 11.00 4.92
CA ALA A 33 7.72 9.92 4.82
C ALA A 33 7.07 8.62 4.33
N ALA A 34 5.93 8.25 4.91
CA ALA A 34 5.19 7.05 4.51
C ALA A 34 4.60 7.21 3.10
N ILE A 35 4.04 8.39 2.78
CA ILE A 35 3.55 8.69 1.42
C ILE A 35 4.67 8.49 0.38
N LYS A 36 5.87 9.01 0.66
CA LYS A 36 7.03 8.85 -0.22
C LYS A 36 7.41 7.38 -0.38
N LEU A 37 7.43 6.61 0.72
CA LEU A 37 7.72 5.18 0.67
C LEU A 37 6.69 4.42 -0.18
N TYR A 38 5.40 4.62 0.06
CA TYR A 38 4.33 3.90 -0.64
C TYR A 38 4.29 4.27 -2.13
N ARG A 39 4.44 5.56 -2.45
CA ARG A 39 4.40 6.04 -3.83
C ARG A 39 5.68 5.71 -4.62
N ASP A 40 6.84 6.08 -4.07
CA ASP A 40 8.09 6.08 -4.84
C ASP A 40 8.75 4.69 -4.83
N SER A 41 8.74 4.00 -3.69
CA SER A 41 9.39 2.69 -3.54
C SER A 41 8.43 1.54 -3.89
N LEU A 42 7.22 1.56 -3.32
CA LEU A 42 6.26 0.44 -3.42
C LEU A 42 5.20 0.62 -4.52
N LYS A 43 5.24 1.75 -5.25
CA LYS A 43 4.40 2.02 -6.44
C LYS A 43 2.89 2.03 -6.21
N PHE A 44 2.46 2.32 -4.98
CA PHE A 44 1.05 2.61 -4.71
C PHE A 44 0.64 3.94 -5.34
N SER A 45 -0.61 4.01 -5.80
CA SER A 45 -1.27 5.21 -6.32
C SER A 45 -2.33 5.69 -5.34
N VAL A 46 -2.54 7.01 -5.23
CA VAL A 46 -3.63 7.57 -4.43
C VAL A 46 -4.92 7.42 -5.23
N ASP A 47 -5.93 6.78 -4.65
CA ASP A 47 -7.25 6.58 -5.25
C ASP A 47 -8.18 7.75 -4.88
N HIS A 48 -8.30 8.06 -3.58
CA HIS A 48 -9.03 9.22 -3.08
C HIS A 48 -8.57 9.61 -1.66
N THR A 49 -9.06 10.75 -1.16
CA THR A 49 -8.87 11.20 0.22
C THR A 49 -10.14 10.96 1.02
N GLU A 50 -10.00 10.33 2.18
CA GLU A 50 -11.08 10.09 3.14
C GLU A 50 -11.02 11.15 4.23
N ALA A 51 -12.08 11.95 4.34
CA ALA A 51 -12.15 13.04 5.30
C ALA A 51 -12.36 12.52 6.73
N LYS A 52 -11.59 13.06 7.70
CA LYS A 52 -11.67 12.72 9.13
C LYS A 52 -11.61 11.21 9.41
N TYR A 53 -10.79 10.49 8.66
CA TYR A 53 -10.63 9.04 8.81
C TYR A 53 -10.04 8.65 10.18
N TYR A 54 -9.08 9.43 10.66
CA TYR A 54 -8.47 9.20 11.97
C TYR A 54 -9.29 9.82 13.10
N ALA A 55 -9.18 9.25 14.30
CA ALA A 55 -9.97 9.65 15.48
C ALA A 55 -9.73 11.10 15.93
N ASP A 56 -8.61 11.70 15.55
CA ASP A 56 -8.27 13.11 15.79
C ASP A 56 -8.85 14.05 14.72
N GLY A 57 -9.57 13.51 13.74
CA GLY A 57 -10.15 14.24 12.62
C GLY A 57 -9.17 14.48 11.47
N GLU A 58 -7.97 13.88 11.49
CA GLU A 58 -7.08 13.93 10.33
C GLU A 58 -7.63 13.09 9.18
N ASP A 59 -7.52 13.62 7.97
CA ASP A 59 -7.82 12.93 6.73
C ASP A 59 -6.82 11.78 6.46
N ALA A 60 -7.19 10.87 5.56
CA ALA A 60 -6.30 9.83 5.06
C ALA A 60 -6.30 9.78 3.54
N TYR A 61 -5.14 9.50 2.94
CA TYR A 61 -5.11 9.00 1.58
C TYR A 61 -5.41 7.51 1.57
N TYR A 62 -6.40 7.13 0.79
CA TYR A 62 -6.61 5.73 0.40
C TYR A 62 -5.76 5.44 -0.83
N MET A 63 -4.82 4.50 -0.70
CA MET A 63 -3.86 4.17 -1.74
C MET A 63 -4.05 2.73 -2.22
N LYS A 64 -3.81 2.48 -3.52
CA LYS A 64 -3.94 1.17 -4.18
C LYS A 64 -2.71 0.80 -5.01
N LEU A 65 -2.34 -0.47 -4.96
CA LEU A 65 -1.39 -1.12 -5.87
C LEU A 65 -2.14 -2.25 -6.62
N ILE A 66 -2.19 -2.16 -7.94
CA ILE A 66 -2.76 -3.23 -8.79
C ILE A 66 -1.72 -4.36 -8.88
N LEU A 67 -2.15 -5.61 -8.69
CA LEU A 67 -1.28 -6.80 -8.62
C LEU A 67 -1.17 -7.57 -9.93
#